data_AF-A0A2P9F292-F1
#
_entry.id   AF-A0A2P9F292-F1
#
_cell.length_a   1.000
_cell.length_b   1.000
_cell.length_c   1.000
_cell.angle_alpha   90.00
_cell.angle_beta   90.00
_cell.angle_gamma   90.00
#
_symmetry.space_group_name_H-M   'P 1'
#
loop_
_entity.id
_entity.type
_entity.pdbx_description
1 polymer ?
#
loop_
_entity_poly.entity_id
_entity_poly.type
_entity_poly.pdbx_seq_one_letter_code
_entity_poly.pdbx_strand_id
1 'polypeptide(L)' 'MPFTTTVLGVEVSVVGADLAEDGRVVARCARGSVRQDIGILDLPLPDPAPEGWQWIEAYRYWAR' A
#
# COMPACT_ATOMS: atom_id res chain seq x y z
N MET A 1 -5.79 -1.31 -10.20
CA MET A 1 -4.81 -0.56 -11.00
C MET A 1 -3.72 0.01 -10.09
N PRO A 2 -2.51 0.30 -10.60
CA PRO A 2 -1.55 1.06 -9.81
C PRO A 2 -2.11 2.44 -9.46
N PHE A 3 -1.77 2.96 -8.28
CA PHE A 3 -2.15 4.30 -7.82
C PHE A 3 -0.96 4.98 -7.17
N THR A 4 -1.00 6.31 -7.04
CA THR A 4 0.03 7.07 -6.34
C THR A 4 -0.42 7.44 -4.95
N THR A 5 0.53 7.47 -4.02
CA THR A 5 0.31 7.98 -2.67
C THR A 5 1.58 8.65 -2.14
N THR A 6 1.46 9.37 -1.05
CA THR A 6 2.59 10.03 -0.38
C THR A 6 2.96 9.27 0.89
N VAL A 7 4.17 8.71 0.93
CA VAL A 7 4.74 8.05 2.09
C VAL A 7 5.82 8.95 2.66
N LEU A 8 5.65 9.42 3.90
CA LEU A 8 6.63 10.29 4.59
C LEU A 8 7.04 11.53 3.76
N GLY A 9 6.08 12.14 3.04
CA GLY A 9 6.32 13.30 2.18
C GLY A 9 6.91 12.98 0.80
N VAL A 10 7.08 11.70 0.47
CA VAL A 10 7.59 11.23 -0.82
C VAL A 10 6.48 10.57 -1.63
N GLU A 11 6.24 11.07 -2.85
CA GLU A 11 5.33 10.42 -3.79
C GLU A 11 5.93 9.10 -4.30
N VAL A 12 5.12 8.03 -4.22
CA VAL A 12 5.44 6.69 -4.67
C VAL A 12 4.27 6.11 -5.47
N SER A 13 4.56 5.21 -6.39
CA SER A 13 3.54 4.41 -7.08
C SER A 13 3.38 3.06 -6.41
N VAL A 14 2.17 2.73 -6.00
CA VAL A 14 1.80 1.38 -5.54
C VAL A 14 1.48 0.55 -6.78
N VAL A 15 2.30 -0.47 -7.04
CA VAL A 15 2.20 -1.30 -8.25
C VAL A 15 1.57 -2.66 -8.00
N GLY A 16 1.36 -3.03 -6.74
CA GLY A 16 0.68 -4.25 -6.33
C GLY A 16 0.71 -4.46 -4.83
N ALA A 17 0.13 -5.57 -4.39
CA ALA A 17 0.24 -6.06 -3.01
C ALA A 17 0.75 -7.52 -3.04
N ASP A 18 1.40 -7.93 -1.96
CA ASP A 18 1.95 -9.28 -1.77
C ASP A 18 1.86 -9.70 -0.30
N LEU A 19 2.25 -10.93 0.01
CA LEU A 19 2.45 -11.41 1.37
C LEU A 19 3.93 -11.44 1.71
N ALA A 20 4.31 -10.81 2.82
CA ALA A 20 5.64 -10.97 3.40
C ALA A 20 5.82 -12.39 3.98
N GLU A 21 7.06 -12.79 4.26
CA GLU A 21 7.37 -14.12 4.81
C GLU A 21 6.66 -14.40 6.15
N ASP A 22 6.35 -13.35 6.92
CA ASP A 22 5.60 -13.46 8.17
C ASP A 22 4.07 -13.41 8.01
N GLY A 23 3.58 -13.44 6.77
CA GLY A 23 2.16 -13.47 6.43
C GLY A 23 1.46 -12.10 6.46
N ARG A 24 2.18 -11.01 6.75
CA ARG A 24 1.60 -9.66 6.66
C ARG A 24 1.42 -9.25 5.21
N VAL A 25 0.32 -8.57 4.92
CA VAL A 25 0.09 -7.97 3.58
C VAL A 25 0.97 -6.73 3.44
N VAL A 26 1.72 -6.66 2.33
CA VAL A 26 2.58 -5.53 1.97
C VAL A 26 2.16 -4.94 0.63
N ALA A 27 2.34 -3.64 0.46
CA ALA A 27 2.20 -2.92 -0.80
C ALA A 27 3.57 -2.77 -1.46
N ARG A 28 3.70 -3.25 -2.70
CA ARG A 28 4.89 -3.03 -3.53
C ARG A 28 4.88 -1.61 -4.05
N CYS A 29 5.79 -0.79 -3.58
CA CYS A 29 5.91 0.62 -3.94
C CYS A 29 7.16 0.83 -4.81
N ALA A 30 7.04 1.71 -5.81
CA ALA A 30 8.11 2.04 -6.73
C ALA A 30 8.27 3.55 -6.89
N ARG A 31 9.52 4.00 -6.97
CA ARG A 31 9.91 5.36 -7.34
C ARG A 31 11.19 5.32 -8.17
N GLY A 32 11.05 5.57 -9.48
CA GLY A 32 12.17 5.40 -10.42
C GLY A 32 12.69 3.96 -10.42
N SER A 33 13.97 3.77 -10.14
CA SER A 33 14.59 2.44 -10.03
C SER A 33 14.39 1.77 -8.66
N VAL A 34 14.00 2.54 -7.64
CA VAL A 34 13.84 2.06 -6.26
C VAL A 34 12.51 1.34 -6.11
N ARG A 35 12.55 0.19 -5.46
CA ARG A 35 11.39 -0.64 -5.11
C ARG A 35 11.46 -0.95 -3.63
N GLN A 36 10.34 -0.82 -2.95
CA GLN A 36 10.24 -1.06 -1.52
C GLN A 36 8.86 -1.60 -1.17
N ASP A 37 8.82 -2.57 -0.27
CA ASP A 37 7.59 -3.07 0.30
C ASP A 37 7.26 -2.28 1.57
N ILE A 38 6.01 -1.85 1.66
CA ILE A 38 5.48 -1.10 2.80
C ILE A 38 4.34 -1.92 3.39
N GLY A 39 4.28 -2.08 4.71
CA GLY A 39 3.15 -2.74 5.37
C GLY A 39 1.84 -2.10 4.94
N ILE A 40 0.83 -2.89 4.56
CA ILE A 40 -0.41 -2.33 4.01
C ILE A 40 -1.13 -1.42 5.02
N LEU A 41 -0.92 -1.67 6.32
CA LEU A 41 -1.48 -0.88 7.41
C LEU A 41 -0.78 0.48 7.55
N ASP A 42 0.50 0.56 7.19
CA ASP A 42 1.33 1.77 7.23
C ASP A 42 1.21 2.60 5.94
N LEU A 43 0.59 2.05 4.89
CA LEU A 43 0.40 2.72 3.62
C LEU A 43 -0.68 3.82 3.74
N PRO A 44 -0.33 5.10 3.51
CA PRO A 44 -1.32 6.16 3.44
C PRO A 44 -2.19 5.98 2.20
N LEU A 45 -3.51 6.16 2.36
CA LEU A 45 -4.43 6.16 1.23
C LEU A 45 -4.56 7.60 0.68
N PRO A 46 -4.50 7.79 -0.65
CA PRO A 46 -4.75 9.10 -1.23
C PRO A 46 -6.22 9.48 -1.09
N ASP A 47 -6.52 10.77 -1.22
CA ASP A 47 -7.89 11.31 -1.31
C ASP A 47 -8.07 11.96 -2.70
N PRO A 48 -8.97 11.45 -3.56
CA PRO A 48 -9.88 10.34 -3.33
C PRO A 48 -9.19 8.96 -3.31
N ALA A 49 -9.75 8.03 -2.54
CA ALA A 49 -9.25 6.66 -2.44
C ALA A 49 -9.38 5.91 -3.79
N PRO A 50 -8.42 5.04 -4.12
CA PRO A 50 -8.43 4.31 -5.39
C PRO A 50 -9.55 3.27 -5.41
N GLU A 51 -10.00 2.90 -6.60
CA GLU A 51 -10.97 1.81 -6.75
C GLU A 51 -10.44 0.51 -6.11
N GLY A 52 -11.31 -0.16 -5.37
CA GLY A 52 -10.98 -1.41 -4.69
C GLY A 52 -10.24 -1.23 -3.36
N TRP A 53 -10.04 -0.02 -2.84
CA TRP A 53 -9.38 0.19 -1.55
C TRP A 53 -10.09 -0.45 -0.35
N GLN A 54 -11.37 -0.80 -0.48
CA GLN A 54 -12.22 -1.28 0.63
C GLN A 54 -11.68 -2.55 1.30
N TRP A 55 -10.93 -3.39 0.58
CA TRP A 55 -10.30 -4.57 1.20
C TRP A 55 -9.23 -4.19 2.22
N ILE A 56 -8.55 -3.04 2.04
CA ILE A 56 -7.55 -2.54 2.99
C ILE A 56 -8.23 -2.17 4.30
N GLU A 57 -9.41 -1.54 4.26
CA GLU A 57 -10.19 -1.24 5.47
C GLU A 57 -10.72 -2.51 6.14
N ALA A 58 -11.20 -3.47 5.36
CA ALA A 58 -11.60 -4.77 5.90
C ALA A 58 -10.43 -5.47 6.60
N TYR A 59 -9.24 -5.43 5.99
CA TYR A 59 -8.03 -5.99 6.58
C TYR A 59 -7.59 -5.23 7.83
N ARG A 60 -7.66 -3.89 7.83
CA ARG A 60 -7.41 -3.04 9.01
C ARG A 60 -8.35 -3.37 10.16
N TYR A 61 -9.61 -3.64 9.86
CA TYR A 61 -10.58 -4.05 10.88
C TYR A 61 -10.28 -5.44 11.43
N TRP A 62 -9.89 -6.39 10.58
CA TRP A 62 -9.52 -7.75 10.99
C TRP A 62 -8.22 -7.81 11.80
N ALA A 63 -7.21 -7.03 11.44
CA ALA A 63 -5.89 -7.03 12.09
C ALA A 63 -5.85 -6.31 13.44
N ARG A 64 -6.99 -5.82 13.95
CA ARG A 64 -7.14 -5.22 15.28
C ARG A 64 -7.13 -6.25 16.39
#